data_AF-A0AAE0BWZ5-F1
#
_entry.id   AF-A0AAE0BWZ5-F1
#
_cell.length_a   1.000
_cell.length_b   1.000
_cell.length_c   1.000
_cell.angle_alpha   90.00
_cell.angle_beta   90.00
_cell.angle_gamma   90.00
#
_symmetry.space_group_name_H-M   'P 1'
#
loop_
_entity.id
_entity.type
_entity.pdbx_description
1 polymer ?
#
loop_
_entity_poly.entity_id
_entity_poly.type
_entity_poly.pdbx_seq_one_letter_code
_entity_poly.pdbx_strand_id
1 'polypeptide(L)'
;MDWKIIQQSVPILEPVAIYSSIMEATKHPTVSLVLPMTAWLITRELDPVNAVIVSGKELKHEDLAYSVRKGREDMHTDYGKRYFEDLPLTELEDLCIATMLDPRFKNFDFDGMARYDSGTLTRERSVAWLRAAWDADWKVEEVQQVEKNAEEKDMHVVGAFMQRRLKSASVPAAQKPVERDELDQYLALPQEDQLDPDFDLLGYWERLRSVVPNMARIMARQFLAPPATTAGVERVFSRAGRMHGDLQKAVSEGTLKHSLKVAVNL
;
A
#
# COMPACT_ATOMS: atom_id res chain seq x y z
N MET A 1 -17.87 1.49 -38.24
CA MET A 1 -17.45 1.13 -36.87
C MET A 1 -18.44 0.10 -36.36
N ASP A 2 -17.99 -1.08 -35.94
CA ASP A 2 -18.88 -2.19 -35.55
C ASP A 2 -19.39 -1.96 -34.12
N TRP A 3 -20.68 -1.68 -33.99
CA TRP A 3 -21.35 -1.42 -32.71
C TRP A 3 -21.21 -2.61 -31.74
N LYS A 4 -21.16 -3.84 -32.26
CA LYS A 4 -20.96 -5.04 -31.44
C LYS A 4 -19.63 -5.01 -30.71
N ILE A 5 -18.56 -4.59 -31.39
CA ILE A 5 -17.22 -4.49 -30.80
C ILE A 5 -17.25 -3.50 -29.63
N ILE A 6 -17.82 -2.30 -29.85
CA ILE A 6 -17.91 -1.27 -28.80
C ILE A 6 -18.66 -1.79 -27.57
N GLN A 7 -19.84 -2.39 -27.78
CA GLN A 7 -20.65 -2.91 -26.69
C GLN A 7 -19.94 -4.00 -25.88
N GLN A 8 -19.17 -4.86 -26.55
CA GLN A 8 -18.42 -5.92 -25.90
C GLN A 8 -17.13 -5.42 -25.23
N SER A 9 -16.53 -4.33 -25.73
CA SER A 9 -15.33 -3.74 -25.14
C SER A 9 -15.59 -3.06 -23.80
N VAL A 10 -16.74 -2.41 -23.62
CA VAL A 10 -17.07 -1.66 -22.39
C VAL A 10 -16.90 -2.49 -21.12
N PRO A 11 -17.55 -3.67 -20.96
CA PRO A 11 -17.45 -4.44 -19.71
C PRO A 11 -16.06 -5.04 -19.46
N ILE A 12 -15.17 -5.06 -20.46
CA ILE A 12 -13.77 -5.49 -20.28
C ILE A 12 -12.90 -4.31 -19.84
N LEU A 13 -13.18 -3.11 -20.36
CA LEU A 13 -12.39 -1.91 -20.07
C LEU A 13 -12.85 -1.21 -18.77
N GLU A 14 -14.10 -1.40 -18.36
CA GLU A 14 -14.64 -0.77 -17.14
C GLU A 14 -13.87 -1.19 -15.87
N PRO A 15 -13.58 -2.48 -15.61
CA PRO A 15 -12.76 -2.86 -14.46
C PRO A 15 -11.34 -2.29 -14.51
N VAL A 16 -10.75 -2.18 -15.71
CA VAL A 16 -9.43 -1.57 -15.90
C VAL A 16 -9.48 -0.07 -15.58
N ALA A 17 -10.55 0.63 -16.00
CA ALA A 17 -10.74 2.04 -15.68
C ALA A 17 -10.91 2.27 -14.16
N ILE A 18 -11.66 1.40 -13.48
CA ILE A 18 -11.80 1.42 -12.01
C ILE A 18 -10.45 1.19 -11.34
N TYR A 19 -9.72 0.15 -11.77
CA TYR A 19 -8.37 -0.16 -11.28
C TYR A 19 -7.44 1.06 -11.41
N SER A 20 -7.35 1.67 -12.59
CA SER A 20 -6.54 2.87 -12.82
C SER A 20 -6.97 4.02 -11.91
N SER A 21 -8.28 4.29 -11.80
CA SER A 21 -8.77 5.36 -10.93
C SER A 21 -8.38 5.18 -9.46
N ILE A 22 -8.36 3.94 -8.97
CA ILE A 22 -7.94 3.63 -7.59
C ILE A 22 -6.43 3.82 -7.44
N MET A 23 -5.63 3.24 -8.34
CA MET A 23 -4.16 3.31 -8.25
C MET A 23 -3.65 4.75 -8.31
N GLU A 24 -4.29 5.59 -9.13
CA GLU A 24 -3.92 6.98 -9.28
C GLU A 24 -4.41 7.88 -8.13
N ALA A 25 -5.13 7.38 -7.14
CA ALA A 25 -5.59 8.21 -6.03
C ALA A 25 -4.42 8.84 -5.26
N THR A 26 -4.61 10.10 -4.82
CA THR A 26 -3.59 10.87 -4.09
C THR A 26 -3.97 11.18 -2.64
N LYS A 27 -5.18 10.80 -2.22
CA LYS A 27 -5.72 11.09 -0.88
C LYS A 27 -5.40 10.01 0.16
N HIS A 28 -5.06 8.81 -0.29
CA HIS A 28 -4.72 7.68 0.56
C HIS A 28 -3.57 6.89 -0.08
N PRO A 29 -2.80 6.12 0.71
CA PRO A 29 -1.81 5.19 0.18
C PRO A 29 -2.42 4.21 -0.82
N THR A 30 -1.79 4.08 -1.99
CA THR A 30 -2.26 3.17 -3.05
C THR A 30 -1.33 1.99 -3.30
N VAL A 31 -0.07 2.06 -2.83
CA VAL A 31 0.93 1.01 -3.04
C VAL A 31 0.54 -0.34 -2.42
N SER A 32 -0.12 -0.33 -1.24
CA SER A 32 -0.64 -1.56 -0.61
C SER A 32 -1.78 -2.21 -1.39
N LEU A 33 -2.39 -1.48 -2.33
CA LEU A 33 -3.50 -1.97 -3.15
C LEU A 33 -3.00 -2.62 -4.44
N VAL A 34 -1.74 -2.41 -4.83
CA VAL A 34 -1.23 -2.86 -6.14
C VAL A 34 -1.40 -4.37 -6.33
N LEU A 35 -0.90 -5.19 -5.40
CA LEU A 35 -1.00 -6.65 -5.55
C LEU A 35 -2.44 -7.15 -5.43
N PRO A 36 -3.23 -6.79 -4.39
CA PRO A 36 -4.61 -7.26 -4.27
C PRO A 36 -5.49 -6.89 -5.46
N MET A 37 -5.39 -5.64 -5.93
CA MET A 37 -6.23 -5.16 -7.02
C MET A 37 -5.78 -5.70 -8.37
N THR A 38 -4.47 -5.87 -8.60
CA THR A 38 -3.98 -6.47 -9.84
C THR A 38 -4.34 -7.95 -9.89
N ALA A 39 -4.16 -8.68 -8.80
CA ALA A 39 -4.55 -10.09 -8.69
C ALA A 39 -6.06 -10.26 -8.94
N TRP A 40 -6.90 -9.42 -8.32
CA TRP A 40 -8.34 -9.41 -8.58
C TRP A 40 -8.65 -9.14 -10.06
N LEU A 41 -8.05 -8.08 -10.64
CA LEU A 41 -8.27 -7.69 -12.03
C LEU A 41 -7.92 -8.84 -12.99
N ILE A 42 -6.76 -9.48 -12.83
CA ILE A 42 -6.34 -10.53 -13.77
C ILE A 42 -7.07 -11.86 -13.54
N THR A 43 -7.38 -12.23 -12.30
CA THR A 43 -8.00 -13.53 -11.99
C THR A 43 -9.52 -13.53 -12.14
N ARG A 44 -10.18 -12.38 -11.95
CA ARG A 44 -11.65 -12.27 -11.96
C ARG A 44 -12.16 -11.61 -13.23
N GLU A 45 -11.55 -10.51 -13.65
CA GLU A 45 -12.12 -9.68 -14.72
C GLU A 45 -11.50 -10.00 -16.09
N LEU A 46 -10.17 -10.06 -16.17
CA LEU A 46 -9.47 -10.23 -17.44
C LEU A 46 -9.21 -11.70 -17.83
N ASP A 47 -9.33 -12.64 -16.90
CA ASP A 47 -9.11 -14.07 -17.19
C ASP A 47 -10.07 -14.57 -18.29
N PRO A 48 -9.57 -15.05 -19.45
CA PRO A 48 -10.40 -15.60 -20.51
C PRO A 48 -11.29 -16.78 -20.10
N VAL A 49 -11.01 -17.45 -18.97
CA VAL A 49 -11.88 -18.49 -18.41
C VAL A 49 -13.21 -17.92 -17.94
N ASN A 50 -13.24 -16.66 -17.48
CA ASN A 50 -14.43 -16.03 -16.94
C ASN A 50 -15.29 -15.44 -18.08
N ALA A 51 -16.60 -15.66 -18.00
CA ALA A 51 -17.55 -15.02 -18.90
C ALA A 51 -17.72 -13.53 -18.57
N VAL A 52 -18.19 -12.77 -19.55
CA VAL A 52 -18.41 -11.31 -19.43
C VAL A 52 -19.89 -11.02 -19.64
N ILE A 53 -20.46 -10.13 -18.83
CA ILE A 53 -21.84 -9.71 -18.98
C ILE A 53 -21.92 -8.55 -19.98
N VAL A 54 -22.56 -8.79 -21.12
CA VAL A 54 -22.77 -7.78 -22.17
C VAL A 54 -24.28 -7.58 -22.35
N SER A 55 -24.77 -6.38 -22.02
CA SER A 55 -26.21 -6.04 -22.12
C SER A 55 -27.12 -7.06 -21.41
N GLY A 56 -26.71 -7.51 -20.21
CA GLY A 56 -27.46 -8.47 -19.39
C GLY A 56 -27.36 -9.93 -19.85
N LYS A 57 -26.52 -10.24 -20.86
CA LYS A 57 -26.25 -11.60 -21.30
C LYS A 57 -24.82 -12.00 -20.95
N GLU A 58 -24.68 -13.19 -20.39
CA GLU A 58 -23.38 -13.81 -20.18
C GLU A 58 -22.82 -14.31 -21.51
N LEU A 59 -21.64 -13.81 -21.90
CA LEU A 59 -20.91 -14.25 -23.07
C LEU A 59 -19.61 -14.91 -22.63
N LYS A 60 -19.38 -16.13 -23.13
CA LYS A 60 -18.08 -16.78 -22.96
C LYS A 60 -17.04 -16.04 -23.80
N HIS A 61 -15.78 -16.21 -23.44
CA HIS A 61 -14.67 -15.60 -24.18
C HIS A 61 -14.71 -15.94 -25.67
N GLU A 62 -15.01 -17.19 -26.03
CA GLU A 62 -15.11 -17.64 -27.43
C GLU A 62 -16.20 -16.92 -28.25
N ASP A 63 -17.26 -16.42 -27.61
CA ASP A 63 -18.40 -15.74 -28.26
C ASP A 63 -18.16 -14.24 -28.50
N LEU A 64 -17.10 -13.68 -27.92
CA LEU A 64 -16.71 -12.29 -28.12
C LEU A 64 -16.14 -12.08 -29.53
N ALA A 65 -16.27 -10.87 -30.05
CA ALA A 65 -15.65 -10.48 -31.31
C ALA A 65 -14.12 -10.67 -31.22
N TYR A 66 -13.50 -11.07 -32.34
CA TYR A 66 -12.08 -11.43 -32.37
C TYR A 66 -11.16 -10.36 -31.75
N SER A 67 -11.35 -9.09 -32.12
CA SER A 67 -10.55 -7.98 -31.59
C SER A 67 -10.73 -7.78 -30.08
N VAL A 68 -11.93 -8.04 -29.56
CA VAL A 68 -12.26 -7.93 -28.13
C VAL A 68 -11.60 -9.05 -27.35
N ARG A 69 -11.67 -10.29 -27.85
CA ARG A 69 -10.95 -11.44 -27.28
C ARG A 69 -9.46 -11.17 -27.21
N LYS A 70 -8.89 -10.75 -28.34
CA LYS A 70 -7.47 -10.50 -28.46
C LYS A 70 -7.00 -9.40 -27.51
N GLY A 71 -7.74 -8.28 -27.44
CA GLY A 71 -7.46 -7.20 -26.49
C GLY A 71 -7.52 -7.66 -25.03
N ARG A 72 -8.51 -8.48 -24.66
CA ARG A 72 -8.61 -9.05 -23.31
C ARG A 72 -7.43 -9.95 -22.97
N GLU A 73 -7.06 -10.86 -23.88
CA GLU A 73 -5.90 -11.76 -23.72
C GLU A 73 -4.59 -10.98 -23.59
N ASP A 74 -4.42 -9.96 -24.43
CA ASP A 74 -3.21 -9.13 -24.43
C ASP A 74 -3.10 -8.33 -23.12
N MET A 75 -4.20 -7.75 -22.63
CA MET A 75 -4.22 -7.08 -21.32
C MET A 75 -3.95 -8.06 -20.18
N HIS A 76 -4.65 -9.19 -20.14
CA HIS A 76 -4.44 -10.22 -19.11
C HIS A 76 -2.98 -10.66 -19.04
N THR A 77 -2.36 -10.90 -20.21
CA THR A 77 -0.95 -11.30 -20.32
C THR A 77 -0.01 -10.18 -19.88
N ASP A 78 -0.25 -8.94 -20.31
CA ASP A 78 0.59 -7.78 -19.95
C ASP A 78 0.59 -7.52 -18.44
N TYR A 79 -0.58 -7.52 -17.79
CA TYR A 79 -0.67 -7.33 -16.34
C TYR A 79 -0.02 -8.48 -15.57
N GLY A 80 -0.25 -9.74 -15.98
CA GLY A 80 0.39 -10.91 -15.38
C GLY A 80 1.91 -10.80 -15.41
N LYS A 81 2.45 -10.47 -16.59
CA LYS A 81 3.89 -10.31 -16.77
C LYS A 81 4.46 -9.17 -15.95
N ARG A 82 3.90 -7.97 -16.11
CA ARG A 82 4.43 -6.75 -15.49
C ARG A 82 4.51 -6.83 -13.98
N TYR A 83 3.53 -7.43 -13.32
CA TYR A 83 3.41 -7.39 -11.86
C TYR A 83 3.82 -8.68 -11.16
N PHE A 84 3.90 -9.81 -11.88
CA PHE A 84 4.14 -11.12 -11.24
C PHE A 84 5.24 -11.97 -11.89
N GLU A 85 5.60 -11.76 -13.16
CA GLU A 85 6.70 -12.51 -13.82
C GLU A 85 7.98 -11.68 -13.95
N ASP A 86 7.87 -10.47 -14.48
CA ASP A 86 9.00 -9.62 -14.88
C ASP A 86 9.40 -8.60 -13.80
N LEU A 87 8.60 -8.47 -12.73
CA LEU A 87 8.85 -7.50 -11.66
C LEU A 87 10.13 -7.92 -10.89
N PRO A 88 11.09 -7.01 -10.67
CA PRO A 88 12.27 -7.32 -9.87
C PRO A 88 11.88 -7.82 -8.48
N LEU A 89 12.57 -8.86 -7.99
CA LEU A 89 12.23 -9.49 -6.72
C LEU A 89 12.17 -8.49 -5.56
N THR A 90 13.08 -7.51 -5.53
CA THR A 90 13.10 -6.46 -4.50
C THR A 90 11.85 -5.58 -4.53
N GLU A 91 11.36 -5.22 -5.72
CA GLU A 91 10.13 -4.44 -5.85
C GLU A 91 8.90 -5.28 -5.47
N LEU A 92 8.90 -6.56 -5.82
CA LEU A 92 7.86 -7.50 -5.41
C LEU A 92 7.80 -7.68 -3.89
N GLU A 93 8.97 -7.76 -3.24
CA GLU A 93 9.12 -7.80 -1.78
C GLU A 93 8.51 -6.56 -1.13
N ASP A 94 8.86 -5.36 -1.63
CA ASP A 94 8.31 -4.09 -1.12
C ASP A 94 6.79 -4.02 -1.25
N LEU A 95 6.24 -4.45 -2.39
CA LEU A 95 4.80 -4.51 -2.61
C LEU A 95 4.10 -5.53 -1.69
N CYS A 96 4.74 -6.67 -1.42
CA CYS A 96 4.24 -7.66 -0.46
C CYS A 96 4.22 -7.09 0.96
N ILE A 97 5.29 -6.42 1.38
CA ILE A 97 5.40 -5.77 2.68
C ILE A 97 4.30 -4.70 2.81
N ALA A 98 4.14 -3.83 1.81
CA ALA A 98 3.09 -2.81 1.79
C ALA A 98 1.69 -3.42 1.89
N THR A 99 1.43 -4.53 1.19
CA THR A 99 0.16 -5.26 1.25
C THR A 99 -0.09 -5.82 2.66
N MET A 100 0.92 -6.41 3.29
CA MET A 100 0.80 -6.96 4.65
C MET A 100 0.62 -5.89 5.73
N LEU A 101 1.13 -4.67 5.48
CA LEU A 101 0.94 -3.49 6.33
C LEU A 101 -0.42 -2.80 6.14
N ASP A 102 -1.22 -3.23 5.17
CA ASP A 102 -2.61 -2.79 5.08
C ASP A 102 -3.50 -3.74 5.88
N PRO A 103 -4.16 -3.28 6.95
CA PRO A 103 -4.96 -4.14 7.82
C PRO A 103 -6.18 -4.75 7.12
N ARG A 104 -6.56 -4.26 5.93
CA ARG A 104 -7.58 -4.87 5.06
C ARG A 104 -7.04 -6.08 4.29
N PHE A 105 -5.74 -6.08 3.99
CA PHE A 105 -5.08 -7.08 3.14
C PHE A 105 -3.98 -7.88 3.85
N LYS A 106 -3.82 -7.74 5.17
CA LYS A 106 -2.81 -8.47 5.94
C LYS A 106 -2.96 -10.01 5.92
N ASN A 107 -4.11 -10.53 5.50
CA ASN A 107 -4.28 -11.96 5.23
C ASN A 107 -4.55 -12.27 3.76
N PHE A 108 -4.09 -11.40 2.85
CA PHE A 108 -4.13 -11.68 1.42
C PHE A 108 -3.38 -12.97 1.12
N ASP A 109 -4.05 -13.90 0.45
CA ASP A 109 -3.62 -15.29 0.27
C ASP A 109 -3.01 -15.59 -1.10
N PHE A 110 -3.06 -14.62 -2.02
CA PHE A 110 -2.58 -14.76 -3.39
C PHE A 110 -3.24 -15.94 -4.13
N ASP A 111 -4.49 -16.29 -3.82
CA ASP A 111 -5.18 -17.38 -4.49
C ASP A 111 -5.27 -17.15 -6.02
N GLY A 112 -5.09 -18.22 -6.78
CA GLY A 112 -5.05 -18.17 -8.25
C GLY A 112 -3.78 -17.55 -8.86
N MET A 113 -2.82 -17.10 -8.03
CA MET A 113 -1.57 -16.48 -8.53
C MET A 113 -0.49 -17.48 -8.91
N ALA A 114 -0.54 -18.72 -8.39
CA ALA A 114 0.46 -19.77 -8.60
C ALA A 114 0.81 -20.05 -10.08
N ARG A 115 -0.10 -19.74 -11.01
CA ARG A 115 0.08 -19.90 -12.45
C ARG A 115 0.96 -18.83 -13.10
N TYR A 116 1.18 -17.70 -12.44
CA TYR A 116 2.01 -16.58 -12.95
C TYR A 116 3.40 -16.60 -12.35
N ASP A 117 3.52 -16.97 -11.08
CA ASP A 117 4.76 -16.83 -10.31
C ASP A 117 5.35 -18.19 -9.86
N SER A 118 4.79 -19.29 -10.36
CA SER A 118 5.13 -20.66 -9.98
C SER A 118 4.96 -20.98 -8.48
N GLY A 119 4.05 -20.29 -7.78
CA GLY A 119 3.78 -20.50 -6.35
C GLY A 119 4.78 -19.81 -5.42
N THR A 120 5.47 -18.80 -5.92
CA THR A 120 6.49 -18.02 -5.20
C THR A 120 5.85 -17.09 -4.17
N LEU A 121 4.71 -16.49 -4.49
CA LEU A 121 3.91 -15.56 -3.71
C LEU A 121 2.91 -16.35 -2.87
N THR A 122 3.21 -16.42 -1.60
CA THR A 122 2.30 -16.92 -0.58
C THR A 122 2.28 -15.95 0.58
N ARG A 123 1.19 -15.96 1.34
CA ARG A 123 1.09 -15.15 2.56
C ARG A 123 2.25 -15.44 3.51
N GLU A 124 2.63 -16.70 3.68
CA GLU A 124 3.72 -17.12 4.56
C GLU A 124 5.04 -16.46 4.16
N ARG A 125 5.31 -16.39 2.85
CA ARG A 125 6.52 -15.75 2.34
C ARG A 125 6.46 -14.23 2.48
N SER A 126 5.32 -13.61 2.19
CA SER A 126 5.13 -12.16 2.39
C SER A 126 5.32 -11.77 3.85
N VAL A 127 4.82 -12.57 4.80
CA VAL A 127 5.05 -12.38 6.23
C VAL A 127 6.52 -12.61 6.60
N ALA A 128 7.19 -13.59 5.98
CA ALA A 128 8.62 -13.81 6.21
C ALA A 128 9.47 -12.62 5.74
N TRP A 129 9.15 -12.03 4.59
CA TRP A 129 9.79 -10.79 4.11
C TRP A 129 9.53 -9.60 5.04
N LEU A 130 8.26 -9.42 5.46
CA LEU A 130 7.90 -8.40 6.45
C LEU A 130 8.69 -8.55 7.75
N ARG A 131 8.84 -9.78 8.24
CA ARG A 131 9.58 -10.07 9.47
C ARG A 131 11.09 -9.88 9.31
N ALA A 132 11.65 -10.28 8.18
CA ALA A 132 13.05 -10.07 7.87
C ALA A 132 13.39 -8.57 7.79
N ALA A 133 12.54 -7.78 7.12
CA ALA A 133 12.64 -6.33 7.10
C ALA A 133 12.59 -5.79 8.54
N TRP A 134 11.52 -6.11 9.30
CA TRP A 134 11.34 -5.70 10.69
C TRP A 134 12.56 -5.97 11.58
N ASP A 135 13.09 -7.20 11.53
CA ASP A 135 14.25 -7.62 12.31
C ASP A 135 15.55 -6.89 11.90
N ALA A 136 15.72 -6.57 10.62
CA ALA A 136 16.94 -5.96 10.10
C ALA A 136 17.07 -4.48 10.42
N ASP A 137 16.05 -3.67 10.11
CA ASP A 137 16.18 -2.21 10.17
C ASP A 137 15.40 -1.55 11.32
N TRP A 138 14.48 -2.26 11.98
CA TRP A 138 13.50 -1.62 12.90
C TRP A 138 13.44 -2.17 14.33
N LYS A 139 13.97 -3.36 14.59
CA LYS A 139 13.99 -3.98 15.93
C LYS A 139 14.93 -3.30 16.95
N VAL A 140 15.83 -2.41 16.52
CA VAL A 140 16.99 -1.93 17.32
C VAL A 140 16.98 -0.41 17.61
N GLU A 141 15.89 0.32 17.40
CA GLU A 141 15.84 1.74 17.83
C GLU A 141 15.66 1.95 19.36
N GLU A 142 15.51 0.88 20.14
CA GLU A 142 15.28 0.98 21.59
C GLU A 142 16.53 1.33 22.42
N VAL A 143 17.75 0.99 21.97
CA VAL A 143 18.96 1.24 22.78
C VAL A 143 19.48 2.67 22.61
N GLN A 144 19.46 3.22 21.40
CA GLN A 144 20.15 4.49 21.11
C GLN A 144 19.37 5.75 21.47
N GLN A 145 18.03 5.72 21.50
CA GLN A 145 17.22 6.88 21.92
C GLN A 145 17.04 6.97 23.43
N VAL A 146 17.07 5.85 24.16
CA VAL A 146 17.03 5.85 25.63
C VAL A 146 18.36 6.35 26.20
N GLU A 147 19.49 5.95 25.62
CA GLU A 147 20.82 6.44 26.01
C GLU A 147 21.02 7.94 25.72
N LYS A 148 20.60 8.42 24.53
CA LYS A 148 20.67 9.86 24.19
C LYS A 148 19.78 10.75 25.07
N ASN A 149 18.60 10.27 25.45
CA ASN A 149 17.69 11.03 26.35
C ASN A 149 18.11 10.95 27.84
N ALA A 150 18.90 9.94 28.23
CA ALA A 150 19.43 9.82 29.58
C ALA A 150 20.59 10.80 29.82
N GLU A 151 21.47 11.00 28.83
CA GLU A 151 22.60 11.95 28.94
C GLU A 151 22.14 13.42 28.99
N GLU A 152 21.00 13.79 28.40
CA GLU A 152 20.49 15.17 28.43
C GLU A 152 19.70 15.53 29.70
N LYS A 153 19.26 14.55 30.50
CA LYS A 153 18.41 14.79 31.69
C LYS A 153 19.16 14.88 33.02
N ASP A 154 20.49 14.72 33.03
CA ASP A 154 21.27 14.67 34.26
C ASP A 154 21.56 16.05 34.92
N MET A 155 21.05 17.16 34.36
CA MET A 155 21.24 18.49 34.97
C MET A 155 20.10 18.98 35.87
N HIS A 156 19.06 18.16 36.15
CA HIS A 156 17.93 18.62 36.98
C HIS A 156 17.41 17.65 38.07
N VAL A 157 18.18 16.62 38.45
CA VAL A 157 17.72 15.58 39.41
C VAL A 157 18.50 15.57 40.74
N VAL A 158 19.14 16.69 41.12
CA VAL A 158 19.71 16.81 42.48
C VAL A 158 18.61 16.96 43.54
N GLY A 159 17.39 17.38 43.17
CA GLY A 159 16.28 17.64 44.11
C GLY A 159 15.39 16.44 44.50
N ALA A 160 15.39 15.34 43.74
CA ALA A 160 14.48 14.20 43.99
C ALA A 160 15.14 13.03 44.74
N PHE A 161 16.45 13.09 44.98
CA PHE A 161 17.24 12.01 45.60
C PHE A 161 16.99 11.85 47.11
N MET A 162 16.36 12.82 47.78
CA MET A 162 16.25 12.83 49.25
C MET A 162 14.94 12.22 49.80
N GLN A 163 13.94 11.89 48.97
CA GLN A 163 12.66 11.33 49.43
C GLN A 163 12.52 9.80 49.31
N ARG A 164 13.44 9.09 48.63
CA ARG A 164 13.29 7.65 48.35
C ARG A 164 14.01 6.72 49.33
N ARG A 165 14.73 7.25 50.32
CA ARG A 165 15.55 6.47 51.28
C ARG A 165 14.82 5.92 52.52
N LEU A 166 13.47 5.85 52.54
CA LEU A 166 12.72 5.36 53.72
C LEU A 166 11.64 4.29 53.46
N LYS A 167 11.63 3.60 52.31
CA LYS A 167 10.80 2.38 52.15
C LYS A 167 11.55 1.29 51.39
N SER A 168 12.50 0.67 52.08
CA SER A 168 12.98 -0.67 51.76
C SER A 168 11.98 -1.71 52.26
N ALA A 169 11.28 -2.37 51.34
CA ALA A 169 10.69 -3.68 51.60
C ALA A 169 10.81 -4.50 50.31
N SER A 170 11.56 -5.59 50.42
CA SER A 170 11.83 -6.56 49.37
C SER A 170 10.53 -7.15 48.82
N VAL A 171 10.36 -7.09 47.50
CA VAL A 171 9.40 -7.92 46.75
C VAL A 171 10.23 -8.76 45.77
N PRO A 172 9.99 -10.08 45.66
CA PRO A 172 10.73 -10.93 44.74
C PRO A 172 10.51 -10.47 43.30
N ALA A 173 11.54 -10.61 42.47
CA ALA A 173 11.53 -10.27 41.06
C ALA A 173 10.33 -10.91 40.36
N ALA A 174 9.30 -10.11 40.10
CA ALA A 174 8.28 -10.42 39.12
C ALA A 174 8.98 -10.52 37.77
N GLN A 175 9.00 -11.72 37.19
CA GLN A 175 9.41 -11.94 35.83
C GLN A 175 8.58 -10.99 34.95
N LYS A 176 9.25 -10.05 34.27
CA LYS A 176 8.59 -9.22 33.27
C LYS A 176 7.92 -10.17 32.26
N PRO A 177 6.64 -9.99 31.92
CA PRO A 177 6.01 -10.79 30.88
C PRO A 177 6.86 -10.65 29.62
N VAL A 178 7.09 -11.77 28.91
CA VAL A 178 7.76 -11.77 27.62
C VAL A 178 7.02 -10.78 26.73
N GLU A 179 7.63 -9.62 26.50
CA GLU A 179 7.07 -8.55 25.69
C GLU A 179 6.96 -9.12 24.27
N ARG A 180 5.72 -9.34 23.80
CA ARG A 180 5.49 -9.88 22.47
C ARG A 180 6.04 -8.88 21.46
N ASP A 181 6.77 -9.37 20.46
CA ASP A 181 7.24 -8.54 19.35
C ASP A 181 6.08 -7.75 18.73
N GLU A 182 6.28 -6.46 18.40
CA GLU A 182 5.21 -5.58 17.91
C GLU A 182 4.58 -6.15 16.62
N LEU A 183 5.39 -6.76 15.77
CA LEU A 183 4.91 -7.42 14.56
C LEU A 183 3.94 -8.56 14.87
N ASP A 184 4.26 -9.40 15.86
CA ASP A 184 3.37 -10.49 16.27
C ASP A 184 2.06 -9.95 16.88
N GLN A 185 2.11 -8.79 17.55
CA GLN A 185 0.91 -8.11 18.04
C GLN A 185 0.04 -7.62 16.89
N TYR A 186 0.62 -6.96 15.88
CA TYR A 186 -0.08 -6.48 14.70
C TYR A 186 -0.74 -7.61 13.90
N LEU A 187 0.01 -8.69 13.64
CA LEU A 187 -0.49 -9.84 12.89
C LEU A 187 -1.61 -10.58 13.64
N ALA A 188 -1.68 -10.48 14.96
CA ALA A 188 -2.72 -11.07 15.78
C ALA A 188 -4.02 -10.22 15.85
N LEU A 189 -4.00 -8.95 15.45
CA LEU A 189 -5.20 -8.11 15.41
C LEU A 189 -6.21 -8.66 14.37
N PRO A 190 -7.52 -8.41 14.52
CA PRO A 190 -8.49 -8.76 13.49
C PRO A 190 -8.23 -8.01 12.18
N GLN A 191 -8.60 -8.60 11.04
CA GLN A 191 -8.56 -7.93 9.74
C GLN A 191 -9.69 -6.90 9.64
N GLU A 192 -9.39 -5.75 9.06
CA GLU A 192 -10.36 -4.71 8.76
C GLU A 192 -11.15 -5.03 7.48
N ASP A 193 -12.30 -4.38 7.29
CA ASP A 193 -13.16 -4.61 6.13
C ASP A 193 -12.48 -4.15 4.82
N GLN A 194 -12.41 -5.06 3.85
CA GLN A 194 -11.83 -4.80 2.52
C GLN A 194 -12.71 -3.89 1.67
N LEU A 195 -14.01 -3.82 1.98
CA LEU A 195 -15.00 -3.11 1.19
C LEU A 195 -15.28 -1.69 1.70
N ASP A 196 -14.62 -1.24 2.78
CA ASP A 196 -14.78 0.11 3.31
C ASP A 196 -14.15 1.15 2.35
N PRO A 197 -14.97 1.97 1.64
CA PRO A 197 -14.47 2.93 0.67
C PRO A 197 -13.80 4.15 1.34
N ASP A 198 -14.10 4.40 2.62
CA ASP A 198 -13.64 5.56 3.38
C ASP A 198 -12.56 5.18 4.41
N PHE A 199 -11.98 3.97 4.28
CA PHE A 199 -10.97 3.48 5.22
C PHE A 199 -9.74 4.38 5.27
N ASP A 200 -9.57 5.07 6.40
CA ASP A 200 -8.40 5.89 6.68
C ASP A 200 -7.23 5.02 7.21
N LEU A 201 -6.41 4.55 6.29
CA LEU A 201 -5.23 3.73 6.59
C LEU A 201 -4.23 4.45 7.51
N LEU A 202 -4.01 5.75 7.30
CA LEU A 202 -3.05 6.51 8.12
C LEU A 202 -3.62 6.77 9.51
N GLY A 203 -4.91 7.08 9.61
CA GLY A 203 -5.61 7.20 10.89
C GLY A 203 -5.66 5.89 11.66
N TYR A 204 -5.77 4.74 10.98
CA TYR A 204 -5.67 3.42 11.62
C TYR A 204 -4.29 3.23 12.28
N TRP A 205 -3.22 3.51 11.56
CA TRP A 205 -1.86 3.40 12.10
C TRP A 205 -1.60 4.39 13.25
N GLU A 206 -2.14 5.62 13.20
CA GLU A 206 -2.02 6.56 14.33
C GLU A 206 -2.74 6.05 15.58
N ARG A 207 -3.92 5.41 15.45
CA ARG A 207 -4.62 4.79 16.58
C ARG A 207 -3.85 3.61 17.17
N LEU A 208 -3.13 2.86 16.34
CA LEU A 208 -2.31 1.72 16.79
C LEU A 208 -0.99 2.12 17.45
N ARG A 209 -0.63 3.40 17.42
CA ARG A 209 0.62 3.89 17.99
C ARG A 209 0.79 3.60 19.49
N SER A 210 -0.31 3.45 20.23
CA SER A 210 -0.26 3.05 21.65
C SER A 210 0.05 1.56 21.87
N VAL A 211 -0.12 0.72 20.83
CA VAL A 211 0.05 -0.74 20.89
C VAL A 211 1.33 -1.15 20.17
N VAL A 212 1.59 -0.60 18.99
CA VAL A 212 2.75 -0.92 18.12
C VAL A 212 3.45 0.38 17.67
N PRO A 213 4.09 1.11 18.61
CA PRO A 213 4.61 2.45 18.34
C PRO A 213 5.67 2.49 17.25
N ASN A 214 6.51 1.47 17.10
CA ASN A 214 7.60 1.46 16.13
C ASN A 214 7.12 1.04 14.74
N MET A 215 6.25 0.03 14.63
CA MET A 215 5.62 -0.31 13.34
C MET A 215 4.81 0.85 12.78
N ALA A 216 3.96 1.48 13.61
CA ALA A 216 3.12 2.60 13.20
C ALA A 216 3.95 3.83 12.77
N ARG A 217 5.04 4.11 13.48
CA ARG A 217 5.85 5.31 13.24
C ARG A 217 6.76 5.20 12.02
N ILE A 218 7.39 4.05 11.81
CA ILE A 218 8.50 3.96 10.86
C ILE A 218 8.12 3.12 9.64
N MET A 219 7.62 1.90 9.87
CA MET A 219 7.41 0.95 8.79
C MET A 219 6.18 1.30 7.93
N ALA A 220 5.06 1.60 8.58
CA ALA A 220 3.85 2.02 7.88
C ALA A 220 4.11 3.27 7.02
N ARG A 221 4.88 4.25 7.52
CA ARG A 221 5.15 5.47 6.76
C ARG A 221 6.09 5.26 5.59
N GLN A 222 7.10 4.39 5.69
CA GLN A 222 8.05 4.20 4.59
C GLN A 222 7.46 3.37 3.45
N PHE A 223 6.75 2.28 3.77
CA PHE A 223 6.18 1.40 2.76
C PHE A 223 4.85 1.89 2.19
N LEU A 224 4.09 2.73 2.91
CA LEU A 224 2.79 3.23 2.45
C LEU A 224 2.85 4.66 1.88
N ALA A 225 3.93 5.41 2.09
CA ALA A 225 4.06 6.77 1.52
C ALA A 225 4.22 6.81 -0.01
N PRO A 226 4.93 5.86 -0.67
CA PRO A 226 5.04 5.88 -2.12
C PRO A 226 3.66 5.73 -2.77
N PRO A 227 3.27 6.62 -3.71
CA PRO A 227 2.09 6.38 -4.52
C PRO A 227 2.36 5.23 -5.50
N ALA A 228 1.35 4.42 -5.79
CA ALA A 228 1.44 3.33 -6.78
C ALA A 228 1.75 3.82 -8.20
N THR A 229 1.51 5.10 -8.49
CA THR A 229 1.66 5.68 -9.83
C THR A 229 2.05 7.16 -9.75
N THR A 230 2.82 7.61 -10.73
CA THR A 230 3.20 9.01 -10.93
C THR A 230 2.06 9.84 -11.55
N ALA A 231 0.95 9.24 -11.97
CA ALA A 231 -0.16 9.96 -12.61
C ALA A 231 -0.76 11.05 -11.70
N GLY A 232 -0.64 10.90 -10.37
CA GLY A 232 -1.01 11.95 -9.41
C GLY A 232 -0.25 13.26 -9.66
N VAL A 233 1.06 13.19 -9.93
CA VAL A 233 1.85 14.36 -10.32
C VAL A 233 1.53 14.80 -11.75
N GLU A 234 1.24 13.88 -12.67
CA GLU A 234 0.84 14.23 -14.05
C GLU A 234 -0.48 15.01 -14.11
N ARG A 235 -1.45 14.74 -13.22
CA ARG A 235 -2.67 15.56 -13.12
C ARG A 235 -2.38 16.97 -12.62
N VAL A 236 -1.45 17.12 -11.66
CA VAL A 236 -0.98 18.43 -11.20
C VAL A 236 -0.27 19.16 -12.33
N PHE A 237 0.61 18.48 -13.07
CA PHE A 237 1.28 19.03 -14.26
C PHE A 237 0.31 19.33 -15.40
N SER A 238 -0.76 18.56 -15.57
CA SER A 238 -1.82 18.82 -16.56
C SER A 238 -2.67 20.03 -16.16
N ARG A 239 -2.97 20.20 -14.87
CA ARG A 239 -3.69 21.36 -14.34
C ARG A 239 -2.84 22.62 -14.43
N ALA A 240 -1.57 22.54 -14.04
CA ALA A 240 -0.59 23.61 -14.22
C ALA A 240 -0.37 23.91 -15.71
N GLY A 241 -0.28 22.90 -16.56
CA GLY A 241 -0.15 23.01 -18.01
C GLY A 241 -1.32 23.75 -18.65
N ARG A 242 -2.57 23.49 -18.21
CA ARG A 242 -3.75 24.27 -18.63
C ARG A 242 -3.67 25.72 -18.16
N MET A 243 -3.27 25.97 -16.91
CA MET A 243 -3.06 27.34 -16.41
C MET A 243 -1.95 28.07 -17.17
N HIS A 244 -0.93 27.36 -17.64
CA HIS A 244 0.18 27.93 -18.40
C HIS A 244 -0.10 28.09 -19.90
N GLY A 245 -0.92 27.22 -20.51
CA GLY A 245 -1.35 27.34 -21.90
C GLY A 245 -2.12 28.64 -22.17
N ASP A 246 -2.93 29.08 -21.20
CA ASP A 246 -3.67 30.35 -21.28
C ASP A 246 -2.80 31.58 -20.93
N LEU A 247 -1.69 31.40 -20.20
CA LEU A 247 -0.81 32.47 -19.70
C LEU A 247 0.52 32.62 -20.44
N GLN A 248 0.69 31.95 -21.59
CA GLN A 248 1.93 31.88 -22.38
C GLN A 248 2.50 33.23 -22.89
N LYS A 249 1.97 34.39 -22.46
CA LYS A 249 2.60 35.68 -22.77
C LYS A 249 3.49 36.29 -21.69
N ALA A 250 3.46 35.86 -20.42
CA ALA A 250 4.28 36.54 -19.43
C ALA A 250 4.41 35.82 -18.08
N VAL A 251 5.21 34.75 -17.95
CA VAL A 251 5.57 34.26 -16.60
C VAL A 251 6.98 33.67 -16.55
N SER A 252 7.79 34.13 -15.59
CA SER A 252 9.16 33.64 -15.34
C SER A 252 9.19 32.39 -14.44
N GLU A 253 10.30 31.66 -14.49
CA GLU A 253 10.53 30.35 -13.84
C GLU A 253 10.22 30.31 -12.33
N GLY A 254 10.37 31.44 -11.62
CA GLY A 254 10.07 31.56 -10.18
C GLY A 254 8.58 31.47 -9.84
N THR A 255 7.71 31.98 -10.72
CA THR A 255 6.25 31.93 -10.54
C THR A 255 5.70 30.53 -10.83
N LEU A 256 6.35 29.78 -11.72
CA LEU A 256 6.00 28.39 -12.07
C LEU A 256 6.07 27.45 -10.86
N LYS A 257 7.13 27.58 -10.05
CA LYS A 257 7.28 26.86 -8.77
C LYS A 257 6.21 27.24 -7.75
N HIS A 258 5.83 28.52 -7.69
CA HIS A 258 4.77 28.98 -6.80
C HIS A 258 3.38 28.47 -7.23
N SER A 259 3.07 28.49 -8.53
CA SER A 259 1.82 27.98 -9.08
C SER A 259 1.67 26.47 -8.86
N LEU A 260 2.75 25.69 -9.01
CA LEU A 260 2.75 24.26 -8.69
C LEU A 260 2.49 24.01 -7.19
N LYS A 261 3.14 24.76 -6.30
CA LYS A 261 2.89 24.65 -4.85
C LYS A 261 1.44 25.02 -4.48
N VAL A 262 0.85 26.01 -5.13
CA VAL A 262 -0.55 26.38 -4.91
C VAL A 262 -1.49 25.30 -5.45
N ALA A 263 -1.21 24.71 -6.61
CA ALA A 263 -2.03 23.65 -7.19
C ALA A 263 -2.01 22.32 -6.40
N VAL A 264 -0.93 22.06 -5.64
CA VAL A 264 -0.81 20.89 -4.75
C VAL A 264 -1.52 21.11 -3.41
N ASN A 265 -1.65 22.37 -2.95
CA ASN A 265 -2.20 22.72 -1.64
C ASN A 265 -3.67 23.18 -1.67
N LEU A 266 -4.35 23.12 -2.82
CA LEU A 266 -5.77 23.48 -3.03
C LEU A 266 -6.59 22.27 -3.43
#